data_AF-B9YYS0-F1
#
_entry.id   AF-B9YYS0-F1
#
_cell.length_a   1.000
_cell.length_b   1.000
_cell.length_c   1.000
_cell.angle_alpha   90.00
_cell.angle_beta   90.00
_cell.angle_gamma   90.00
#
_symmetry.space_group_name_H-M   'P 1'
#
loop_
_entity.id
_entity.type
_entity.pdbx_description
1 polymer ?
#
loop_
_entity_poly.entity_id
_entity_poly.type
_entity_poly.pdbx_seq_one_letter_code
_entity_poly.pdbx_strand_id
1 'polypeptide(L)' 'MSQQTITLPVEISEDAAYQFAQFCKRICYRDAYDLTEPHLPPDIRKERAYQMLHGIERVQAALADAGYAPR' A
#
# COMPACT_ATOMS: atom_id res chain seq x y z
N MET A 1 17.98 -3.93 -10.25
CA MET A 1 17.57 -5.13 -9.49
C MET A 1 16.64 -5.95 -10.35
N SER A 2 16.82 -7.28 -10.41
CA SER A 2 15.85 -8.17 -11.07
C SER A 2 14.51 -8.08 -10.33
N GLN A 3 13.42 -7.74 -11.03
CA GLN A 3 12.08 -7.77 -10.45
C GLN A 3 11.66 -9.23 -10.28
N GLN A 4 11.87 -9.78 -9.09
CA GLN A 4 11.34 -11.08 -8.73
C GLN A 4 9.94 -10.88 -8.14
N THR A 5 8.93 -11.44 -8.80
CA THR A 5 7.56 -11.46 -8.26
C THR A 5 7.47 -12.47 -7.14
N ILE A 6 6.83 -12.07 -6.03
CA ILE A 6 6.51 -12.93 -4.89
C ILE A 6 4.98 -13.00 -4.78
N THR A 7 4.43 -14.20 -4.61
CA THR A 7 3.00 -14.42 -4.36
C THR A 7 2.80 -14.71 -2.88
N LEU A 8 1.89 -13.97 -2.24
CA LEU A 8 1.51 -14.16 -0.84
C LEU A 8 0.04 -14.61 -0.79
N PRO A 9 -0.26 -15.87 -0.39
CA PRO A 9 -1.64 -16.28 -0.16
C PRO A 9 -2.15 -15.65 1.14
N VAL A 10 -3.29 -14.96 1.08
CA VAL A 10 -3.92 -14.31 2.23
C VAL A 10 -5.40 -14.66 2.23
N GLU A 11 -5.90 -15.11 3.38
CA GLU A 11 -7.33 -15.33 3.61
C GLU A 11 -7.86 -14.19 4.50
N ILE A 12 -8.82 -13.44 3.97
CA ILE A 12 -9.54 -12.39 4.70
C ILE A 12 -11.03 -12.48 4.37
N SER A 13 -11.89 -12.05 5.29
CA SER A 13 -13.32 -11.95 5.02
C SER A 13 -13.61 -10.90 3.95
N GLU A 14 -14.75 -11.02 3.27
CA GLU A 14 -15.21 -10.04 2.28
C GLU A 14 -15.30 -8.62 2.86
N ASP A 15 -15.77 -8.51 4.11
CA ASP A 15 -15.86 -7.24 4.83
C ASP A 15 -14.47 -6.62 5.08
N ALA A 16 -13.50 -7.43 5.53
CA ALA A 16 -12.13 -6.97 5.71
C ALA A 16 -11.47 -6.57 4.38
N ALA A 17 -11.73 -7.31 3.29
CA ALA A 17 -11.24 -6.98 1.96
C ALA A 17 -11.78 -5.63 1.48
N TYR A 18 -13.07 -5.37 1.68
CA TYR A 18 -13.70 -4.10 1.35
C TYR A 18 -13.15 -2.95 2.21
N GLN A 19 -13.04 -3.13 3.52
CA GLN A 19 -12.47 -2.13 4.44
C GLN A 19 -11.02 -1.81 4.06
N PHE A 20 -10.23 -2.82 3.69
CA PHE A 20 -8.85 -2.62 3.29
C PHE A 20 -8.75 -1.88 1.96
N ALA A 21 -9.60 -2.18 0.97
CA ALA A 21 -9.68 -1.42 -0.27
C ALA A 21 -9.99 0.07 -0.02
N GLN A 22 -10.89 0.37 0.94
CA GLN A 22 -11.20 1.74 1.35
C GLN A 22 -10.01 2.43 2.04
N PHE A 23 -9.24 1.70 2.84
CA PHE A 23 -8.01 2.20 3.45
C PHE A 23 -6.96 2.55 2.38
N CYS A 24 -6.70 1.63 1.44
CA CYS A 24 -5.76 1.84 0.34
C CYS A 24 -6.11 3.09 -0.50
N LYS A 25 -7.40 3.40 -0.68
CA LYS A 25 -7.87 4.60 -1.41
C LYS A 25 -7.62 5.92 -0.64
N ARG A 26 -7.44 5.89 0.68
CA ARG A 26 -7.39 7.07 1.55
C ARG A 26 -6.00 7.41 2.07
N ILE A 27 -5.14 6.41 2.21
CA ILE A 27 -3.76 6.64 2.62
C ILE A 27 -3.05 7.53 1.60
N CYS A 28 -2.40 8.58 2.10
CA CYS A 28 -1.74 9.58 1.28
C CYS A 28 -0.24 9.65 1.59
N TYR A 29 0.48 10.45 0.81
CA TYR A 29 1.92 10.67 1.02
C TYR A 29 2.24 11.14 2.44
N ARG A 30 1.41 12.00 3.02
CA ARG A 30 1.66 12.52 4.37
C ARG A 30 1.59 11.40 5.41
N ASP A 31 0.58 10.53 5.33
CA ASP A 31 0.45 9.38 6.22
C ASP A 31 1.68 8.47 6.10
N ALA A 32 2.13 8.18 4.88
CA ALA A 32 3.33 7.37 4.63
C ALA A 32 4.61 8.06 5.13
N TYR A 33 4.76 9.37 4.92
CA TYR A 33 5.93 10.14 5.35
C TYR A 33 6.04 10.24 6.86
N ASP A 34 4.92 10.38 7.56
CA ASP A 34 4.87 10.44 9.02
C ASP A 34 5.21 9.08 9.66
N LEU A 35 5.03 7.97 8.94
CA LEU A 35 5.45 6.61 9.35
C LEU A 35 6.92 6.32 9.07
N THR A 36 7.63 7.17 8.33
CA THR A 36 9.08 7.01 8.11
C THR A 36 9.89 7.43 9.33
N GLU A 37 11.10 6.91 9.43
CA GLU A 37 11.97 7.15 10.58
C GLU A 37 12.41 8.63 10.66
N PRO A 38 12.03 9.36 11.72
CA PRO A 38 12.22 10.81 11.77
C PRO A 38 13.68 11.28 11.77
N HIS A 39 14.60 10.40 12.18
CA HIS A 39 16.04 10.69 12.24
C HIS A 39 16.74 10.64 10.87
N LEU A 40 16.07 10.14 9.83
CA LEU A 40 16.64 10.05 8.50
C LEU A 40 16.59 11.39 7.76
N PRO A 41 17.51 11.64 6.81
CA PRO A 41 17.46 12.80 5.94
C PRO A 41 16.11 12.90 5.19
N PRO A 42 15.59 14.12 4.94
CA PRO A 42 14.29 14.32 4.29
C PRO A 42 14.12 13.58 2.96
N ASP A 43 15.17 13.53 2.13
CA ASP A 43 15.11 12.86 0.82
C ASP A 43 14.96 11.34 0.94
N ILE A 44 15.61 10.72 1.94
CA ILE A 44 15.47 9.29 2.23
C ILE A 44 14.06 8.99 2.75
N ARG A 45 13.54 9.85 3.62
CA ARG A 45 12.17 9.73 4.12
C ARG A 45 11.15 9.85 2.99
N LYS A 46 11.34 10.80 2.07
CA LYS A 46 10.51 10.96 0.87
C LYS A 46 10.53 9.69 0.01
N GLU A 47 11.70 9.14 -0.27
CA GLU A 47 11.83 7.90 -1.04
C GLU A 47 11.06 6.74 -0.38
N ARG A 48 11.25 6.53 0.92
CA ARG A 48 10.54 5.48 1.68
C ARG A 48 9.03 5.67 1.68
N ALA A 49 8.55 6.90 1.82
CA ALA A 49 7.12 7.19 1.75
C ALA A 49 6.53 6.79 0.39
N TYR A 50 7.24 7.07 -0.72
CA TYR A 50 6.81 6.62 -2.04
C TYR A 50 6.89 5.09 -2.21
N GLN A 51 7.88 4.42 -1.63
CA GLN A 51 7.95 2.96 -1.64
C GLN A 51 6.75 2.33 -0.94
N MET A 52 6.31 2.89 0.19
CA MET A 52 5.10 2.46 0.89
C MET A 52 3.85 2.66 0.02
N LEU A 53 3.69 3.85 -0.57
CA LEU A 53 2.56 4.13 -1.45
C LEU A 53 2.52 3.19 -2.66
N HIS A 54 3.63 2.97 -3.34
CA HIS A 54 3.69 2.01 -4.45
C HIS A 54 3.29 0.61 -3.99
N GLY A 55 3.72 0.17 -2.81
CA GLY A 55 3.28 -1.12 -2.24
C GLY A 55 1.77 -1.19 -2.03
N ILE A 56 1.19 -0.14 -1.46
CA ILE A 56 -0.27 -0.02 -1.23
C ILE A 56 -1.03 -0.03 -2.56
N GLU A 57 -0.56 0.69 -3.58
CA GLU A 57 -1.18 0.71 -4.91
C GLU A 57 -1.21 -0.68 -5.54
N ARG A 58 -0.18 -1.51 -5.33
CA ARG A 58 -0.18 -2.92 -5.80
C ARG A 58 -1.24 -3.75 -5.09
N VAL A 59 -1.42 -3.56 -3.78
CA VAL A 59 -2.46 -4.26 -3.01
C VAL A 59 -3.86 -3.79 -3.44
N GLN A 60 -4.03 -2.48 -3.65
CA GLN A 60 -5.28 -1.91 -4.13
C GLN A 60 -5.67 -2.49 -5.50
N ALA A 61 -4.72 -2.62 -6.43
CA ALA A 61 -4.96 -3.23 -7.72
C ALA A 61 -5.40 -4.70 -7.58
N ALA A 62 -4.73 -5.48 -6.72
CA ALA A 62 -5.10 -6.88 -6.48
C ALA A 62 -6.50 -7.03 -5.87
N LEU A 63 -6.87 -6.16 -4.93
CA LEU A 63 -8.23 -6.11 -4.36
C LEU A 63 -9.27 -5.70 -5.42
N ALA A 64 -8.92 -4.79 -6.33
CA ALA A 64 -9.78 -4.39 -7.44
C ALA A 64 -10.03 -5.54 -8.42
N ASP A 65 -8.98 -6.27 -8.80
CA ASP A 65 -9.07 -7.44 -9.67
C ASP A 65 -9.92 -8.55 -9.03
N ALA A 66 -9.92 -8.65 -7.69
CA ALA A 66 -10.76 -9.56 -6.92
C ALA A 66 -12.20 -9.05 -6.72
N GLY A 67 -12.57 -7.86 -7.22
CA GLY A 67 -13.92 -7.31 -7.16
C GLY A 67 -14.25 -6.45 -5.93
N TYR A 68 -13.26 -6.18 -5.06
CA TYR A 68 -13.46 -5.42 -3.82
C TYR A 68 -13.16 -3.92 -3.93
N ALA A 69 -12.85 -3.40 -5.12
CA ALA A 69 -12.63 -1.96 -5.31
C ALA A 69 -13.94 -1.22 -5.62
N PRO A 70 -14.43 -0.38 -4.71
CA PRO A 70 -15.54 0.51 -5.03
C PRO A 70 -15.03 1.66 -5.89
N ARG A 71 -15.59 1.78 -7.10
CA ARG A 71 -15.43 2.98 -7.95
C ARG A 71 -15.75 4.23 -7.13
#